data_AF-A0A0C9S9T3-F1
#
_entry.id   AF-A0A0C9S9T3-F1
#
_cell.length_a   1.000
_cell.length_b   1.000
_cell.length_c   1.000
_cell.angle_alpha   90.00
_cell.angle_beta   90.00
_cell.angle_gamma   90.00
#
_symmetry.space_group_name_H-M   'P 1'
#
loop_
_entity.id
_entity.type
_entity.pdbx_description
1 polymer ?
#
loop_
_entity_poly.entity_id
_entity_poly.type
_entity_poly.pdbx_seq_one_letter_code
_entity_poly.pdbx_strand_id
1 'polypeptide(L)'
;MGSADNPSFLVSLVAGAFAGTTVDVVLFPLDTLKTRLQSQQGFMRAGGFSKIYSGIASAALGSAPTSALFFCTYEGVKQFMGPVMPGLMTPLVHSIAAACGEVAACTVRVPVEVVKQRTQANHETNSWRTFKNVMSTEGIRGFYRGYLTTVAREIPFSFIQFPLWEFLKHMFANPDSLLSWQAAVCGAISGGIAGGLTTPLDVAKTRIILAERTSHLAAGSM
;
A
#
# COMPACT_ATOMS: atom_id res chain seq x y z
N MET A 1 -29.29 12.56 27.82
CA MET A 1 -27.85 12.27 27.90
C MET A 1 -27.59 11.02 27.08
N GLY A 2 -27.24 11.19 25.80
CA GLY A 2 -27.07 10.08 24.85
C GLY A 2 -25.65 9.54 24.94
N SER A 3 -25.53 8.27 25.27
CA SER A 3 -24.30 7.50 25.12
C SER A 3 -23.88 7.56 23.66
N ALA A 4 -22.70 8.13 23.39
CA ALA A 4 -22.09 8.04 22.07
C ALA A 4 -21.72 6.57 21.84
N ASP A 5 -22.59 5.85 21.13
CA ASP A 5 -22.33 4.49 20.68
C ASP A 5 -21.14 4.53 19.74
N ASN A 6 -19.95 4.23 20.27
CA ASN A 6 -18.81 3.88 19.43
C ASN A 6 -19.27 2.74 18.51
N PRO A 7 -19.18 2.87 17.18
CA PRO A 7 -19.47 1.74 16.31
C PRO A 7 -18.60 0.58 16.79
N SER A 8 -19.24 -0.54 17.10
CA SER A 8 -18.54 -1.76 17.53
C SER A 8 -17.38 -1.99 16.57
N PHE A 9 -16.19 -2.30 17.08
CA PHE A 9 -14.97 -2.52 16.27
C PHE A 9 -15.25 -3.37 15.00
N LEU A 10 -16.17 -4.32 15.12
CA LEU A 10 -16.67 -5.17 14.03
C LEU A 10 -17.38 -4.37 12.91
N VAL A 11 -18.22 -3.39 13.24
CA VAL A 11 -18.88 -2.50 12.27
C VAL A 11 -17.84 -1.69 11.50
N SER A 12 -16.84 -1.13 12.20
CA SER A 12 -15.74 -0.39 11.56
C SER A 12 -14.87 -1.28 10.67
N LEU A 13 -14.60 -2.52 11.11
CA LEU A 13 -13.87 -3.52 10.34
C LEU A 13 -14.62 -3.91 9.05
N VAL A 14 -15.92 -4.20 9.17
CA VAL A 14 -16.77 -4.60 8.04
C VAL A 14 -16.94 -3.43 7.07
N ALA A 15 -17.19 -2.21 7.56
CA ALA A 15 -17.27 -1.02 6.73
C ALA A 15 -15.94 -0.75 5.99
N GLY A 16 -14.79 -0.92 6.67
CA GLY A 16 -13.47 -0.84 6.06
C GLY A 16 -13.23 -1.89 4.98
N ALA A 17 -13.66 -3.14 5.22
CA ALA A 17 -13.56 -4.21 4.23
C ALA A 17 -14.42 -3.96 2.99
N PHE A 18 -15.66 -3.50 3.16
CA PHE A 18 -16.53 -3.11 2.04
C PHE A 18 -15.98 -1.91 1.28
N ALA A 19 -15.48 -0.88 1.98
CA ALA A 19 -14.85 0.26 1.34
C ALA A 19 -13.61 -0.16 0.53
N GLY A 20 -12.72 -0.95 1.13
CA GLY A 20 -11.50 -1.46 0.48
C GLY A 20 -11.80 -2.32 -0.75
N THR A 21 -12.72 -3.28 -0.62
CA THR A 21 -13.15 -4.11 -1.76
C THR A 21 -13.82 -3.30 -2.86
N THR A 22 -14.61 -2.28 -2.52
CA THR A 22 -15.20 -1.37 -3.53
C THR A 22 -14.14 -0.60 -4.29
N VAL A 23 -13.15 -0.06 -3.58
CA VAL A 23 -12.00 0.62 -4.20
C VAL A 23 -11.23 -0.35 -5.10
N ASP A 24 -10.94 -1.56 -4.61
CA ASP A 24 -10.26 -2.59 -5.38
C ASP A 24 -11.03 -2.94 -6.66
N VAL A 25 -12.36 -3.12 -6.60
CA VAL A 25 -13.20 -3.43 -7.76
C VAL A 25 -13.19 -2.30 -8.80
N VAL A 26 -13.30 -1.05 -8.34
CA VAL A 26 -13.36 0.12 -9.23
C VAL A 26 -12.00 0.38 -9.89
N LEU A 27 -10.90 0.25 -9.14
CA LEU A 27 -9.55 0.51 -9.62
C LEU A 27 -8.88 -0.69 -10.30
N PHE A 28 -9.42 -1.90 -10.12
CA PHE A 28 -8.86 -3.14 -10.68
C PHE A 28 -8.54 -3.06 -12.18
N PRO A 29 -9.40 -2.45 -13.02
CA PRO A 29 -9.13 -2.34 -14.44
C PRO A 29 -7.90 -1.50 -14.76
N LEU A 30 -7.73 -0.39 -14.05
CA LEU A 30 -6.60 0.51 -14.24
C LEU A 30 -5.29 -0.14 -13.78
N ASP A 31 -5.30 -0.84 -12.65
CA ASP A 31 -4.15 -1.61 -12.16
C ASP A 31 -3.70 -2.66 -13.17
N THR A 32 -4.67 -3.38 -13.76
CA THR A 32 -4.38 -4.44 -14.73
C THR A 32 -3.83 -3.87 -16.04
N LEU A 33 -4.34 -2.74 -16.49
CA LEU A 33 -3.79 -2.06 -17.68
C LEU A 33 -2.38 -1.53 -17.41
N LYS A 34 -2.13 -0.90 -16.25
CA LYS A 34 -0.81 -0.40 -15.86
C LYS A 34 0.22 -1.53 -15.78
N THR A 35 -0.10 -2.63 -15.12
CA THR A 35 0.80 -3.79 -15.00
C THR A 35 1.15 -4.40 -16.36
N ARG A 36 0.18 -4.47 -17.29
CA ARG A 36 0.42 -4.97 -18.65
C ARG A 36 1.26 -4.04 -19.49
N LEU A 37 1.08 -2.72 -19.35
CA LEU A 37 1.93 -1.72 -20.01
C LEU A 37 3.37 -1.75 -19.48
N GLN A 38 3.55 -2.08 -18.20
CA GLN A 38 4.86 -2.21 -17.56
C GLN A 38 5.51 -3.60 -17.76
N SER A 39 4.81 -4.56 -18.38
CA SER A 39 5.33 -5.91 -18.63
C SER A 39 6.39 -5.90 -19.73
N GLN A 40 7.50 -6.61 -19.52
CA GLN A 40 8.58 -6.74 -20.52
C GLN A 40 8.16 -7.51 -21.79
N GLN A 41 7.05 -8.24 -21.75
CA GLN A 41 6.54 -9.02 -22.89
C GLN A 41 5.75 -8.15 -23.89
N GLY A 42 5.40 -6.92 -23.52
CA GLY A 42 4.60 -5.98 -24.32
C GLY A 42 3.08 -6.15 -24.13
N PHE A 43 2.33 -5.05 -24.25
CA PHE A 43 0.90 -4.94 -23.89
C PHE A 43 0.00 -6.02 -24.54
N MET A 44 0.16 -6.26 -25.84
CA MET A 44 -0.67 -7.21 -26.58
C MET A 44 -0.38 -8.67 -26.19
N ARG A 45 0.88 -9.02 -25.93
CA ARG A 45 1.27 -10.36 -25.46
C ARG A 45 0.90 -10.57 -23.99
N ALA A 46 0.90 -9.49 -23.22
CA ALA A 46 0.35 -9.44 -21.88
C ALA A 46 -1.20 -9.33 -21.87
N GLY A 47 -1.91 -9.81 -22.89
CA GLY A 47 -3.37 -10.00 -22.87
C GLY A 47 -4.23 -8.77 -23.20
N GLY A 48 -3.62 -7.64 -23.54
CA GLY A 48 -4.31 -6.44 -24.05
C GLY A 48 -5.44 -5.97 -23.13
N PHE A 49 -6.67 -5.93 -23.66
CA PHE A 49 -7.88 -5.55 -22.92
C PHE A 49 -8.74 -6.74 -22.44
N SER A 50 -8.26 -7.98 -22.58
CA SER A 50 -9.04 -9.17 -22.19
C SER A 50 -8.78 -9.56 -20.73
N LYS A 51 -9.76 -10.15 -20.03
CA LYS A 51 -9.64 -10.69 -18.66
C LYS A 51 -9.08 -9.69 -17.64
N ILE A 52 -9.56 -8.45 -17.68
CA ILE A 52 -9.08 -7.35 -16.86
C ILE A 52 -9.33 -7.58 -15.36
N TYR A 53 -10.35 -8.36 -14.98
CA TYR A 53 -10.66 -8.68 -13.57
C TYR A 53 -9.91 -9.91 -13.00
N SER A 54 -8.96 -10.47 -13.75
CA SER A 54 -8.22 -11.64 -13.25
C SER A 54 -7.35 -11.29 -12.05
N GLY A 55 -7.54 -11.98 -10.92
CA GLY A 55 -6.80 -11.73 -9.68
C GLY A 55 -7.54 -10.87 -8.64
N ILE A 56 -8.78 -10.44 -8.92
CA ILE A 56 -9.56 -9.63 -7.98
C ILE A 56 -9.88 -10.37 -6.68
N ALA A 57 -10.08 -11.69 -6.76
CA ALA A 57 -10.33 -12.54 -5.60
C ALA A 57 -9.14 -12.50 -4.61
N SER A 58 -7.89 -12.56 -5.10
CA SER A 58 -6.72 -12.41 -4.23
C SER A 58 -6.64 -11.04 -3.58
N ALA A 59 -6.94 -9.97 -4.33
CA ALA A 59 -6.93 -8.60 -3.81
C ALA A 59 -7.97 -8.41 -2.70
N ALA A 60 -9.22 -8.81 -2.97
CA ALA A 60 -10.33 -8.70 -2.04
C ALA A 60 -10.07 -9.49 -0.74
N LEU A 61 -9.51 -10.70 -0.85
CA LEU A 61 -9.16 -11.52 0.32
C LEU A 61 -8.04 -10.90 1.18
N GLY A 62 -7.11 -10.15 0.58
CA GLY A 62 -6.02 -9.49 1.29
C GLY A 62 -6.38 -8.15 1.93
N SER A 63 -7.47 -7.51 1.47
CA SER A 63 -7.85 -6.15 1.87
C SER A 63 -8.21 -6.05 3.36
N ALA A 64 -9.07 -6.93 3.86
CA ALA A 64 -9.47 -6.89 5.28
C ALA A 64 -8.31 -7.18 6.26
N PRO A 65 -7.48 -8.23 6.05
CA PRO A 65 -6.33 -8.49 6.92
C PRO A 65 -5.27 -7.39 6.88
N THR A 66 -5.02 -6.77 5.72
CA THR A 66 -4.03 -5.67 5.62
C THR A 66 -4.49 -4.44 6.39
N SER A 67 -5.78 -4.08 6.28
CA SER A 67 -6.35 -2.97 7.04
C SER A 67 -6.35 -3.24 8.54
N ALA A 68 -6.71 -4.46 8.97
CA ALA A 68 -6.69 -4.83 10.37
C ALA A 68 -5.29 -4.67 11.00
N LEU A 69 -4.26 -5.20 10.34
CA LEU A 69 -2.88 -5.06 10.80
C LEU A 69 -2.42 -3.60 10.85
N PHE A 70 -2.76 -2.82 9.81
CA PHE A 70 -2.45 -1.39 9.80
C PHE A 70 -3.05 -0.67 11.02
N PHE A 71 -4.37 -0.81 11.23
CA PHE A 71 -5.06 -0.09 12.31
C PHE A 71 -4.65 -0.57 13.70
N CYS A 72 -4.50 -1.88 13.92
CA CYS A 72 -4.05 -2.40 15.21
C CYS A 72 -2.65 -1.88 15.57
N THR A 73 -1.70 -1.89 14.63
CA THR A 73 -0.36 -1.36 14.88
C THR A 73 -0.38 0.16 15.02
N TYR A 74 -1.14 0.86 14.17
CA TYR A 74 -1.29 2.31 14.23
C TYR A 74 -1.83 2.79 15.59
N GLU A 75 -2.90 2.16 16.09
CA GLU A 75 -3.47 2.50 17.40
C GLU A 75 -2.56 2.12 18.56
N GLY A 76 -1.92 0.94 18.50
CA GLY A 76 -0.95 0.51 19.51
C GLY A 76 0.23 1.47 19.63
N VAL A 77 0.81 1.93 18.51
CA VAL A 77 1.93 2.88 18.51
C VAL A 77 1.50 4.24 19.05
N LYS A 78 0.29 4.72 18.68
CA LYS A 78 -0.25 5.96 19.26
C LYS A 78 -0.47 5.87 20.77
N GLN A 79 -1.01 4.76 21.26
CA GLN A 79 -1.23 4.56 22.70
C GLN A 79 0.08 4.53 23.48
N PHE A 80 1.15 3.98 22.89
CA PHE A 80 2.48 3.95 23.50
C PHE A 80 3.19 5.32 23.47
N MET A 81 3.06 6.07 22.37
CA MET A 81 3.76 7.35 22.18
C MET A 81 3.00 8.58 22.71
N GLY A 82 1.67 8.49 22.83
CA GLY A 82 0.80 9.57 23.32
C GLY A 82 1.17 10.11 24.72
N PRO A 83 1.53 9.26 25.70
CA PRO A 83 1.95 9.71 27.02
C PRO A 83 3.31 10.41 27.04
N VAL A 84 4.15 10.16 26.02
CA VAL A 84 5.58 10.56 26.02
C VAL A 84 5.79 11.94 25.39
N MET A 85 4.87 12.43 24.53
CA MET A 85 5.01 13.71 23.82
C MET A 85 3.69 14.49 23.70
N PRO A 86 3.30 15.32 24.69
CA PRO A 86 2.10 16.15 24.61
C PRO A 86 2.38 17.47 23.84
N GLY A 87 1.52 17.78 22.86
CA GLY A 87 1.47 19.08 22.18
C GLY A 87 2.54 19.28 21.08
N LEU A 88 2.11 19.73 19.91
CA LEU A 88 2.91 20.06 18.71
C LEU A 88 3.62 18.91 17.97
N MET A 89 3.98 17.80 18.63
CA MET A 89 4.54 16.60 17.96
C MET A 89 3.47 15.63 17.40
N THR A 90 2.19 16.00 17.46
CA THR A 90 1.07 15.16 17.00
C THR A 90 1.22 14.69 15.55
N PRO A 91 1.61 15.52 14.55
CA PRO A 91 1.74 15.04 13.18
C PRO A 91 2.88 14.02 13.04
N LEU A 92 3.96 14.19 13.79
CA LEU A 92 5.11 13.30 13.76
C LEU A 92 4.81 11.95 14.41
N VAL A 93 4.05 11.94 15.53
CA VAL A 93 3.54 10.71 16.14
C VAL A 93 2.60 9.98 15.20
N HIS A 94 1.69 10.70 14.51
CA HIS A 94 0.81 10.09 13.51
C HIS A 94 1.60 9.50 12.33
N SER A 95 2.63 10.20 11.84
CA SER A 95 3.50 9.70 10.76
C SER A 95 4.31 8.45 11.17
N ILE A 96 4.86 8.42 12.39
CA ILE A 96 5.58 7.25 12.90
C ILE A 96 4.62 6.07 13.09
N ALA A 97 3.46 6.30 13.70
CA ALA A 97 2.45 5.27 13.86
C ALA A 97 1.97 4.73 12.52
N ALA A 98 1.79 5.59 11.52
CA ALA A 98 1.42 5.19 10.17
C ALA A 98 2.52 4.38 9.49
N ALA A 99 3.77 4.81 9.57
CA ALA A 99 4.91 4.07 9.03
C ALA A 99 5.05 2.67 9.66
N CYS A 100 4.92 2.56 10.99
CA CYS A 100 4.91 1.27 11.69
C CYS A 100 3.72 0.40 11.25
N GLY A 101 2.53 1.00 11.11
CA GLY A 101 1.34 0.34 10.60
C GLY A 101 1.50 -0.18 9.17
N GLU A 102 2.13 0.60 8.29
CA GLU A 102 2.42 0.19 6.92
C GLU A 102 3.40 -0.95 6.85
N VAL A 103 4.46 -0.95 7.67
CA VAL A 103 5.41 -2.06 7.77
C VAL A 103 4.68 -3.34 8.19
N ALA A 104 3.85 -3.28 9.22
CA ALA A 104 3.06 -4.43 9.67
C ALA A 104 2.10 -4.90 8.57
N ALA A 105 1.37 -3.98 7.93
CA ALA A 105 0.42 -4.30 6.89
C ALA A 105 1.07 -4.88 5.62
N CYS A 106 2.31 -4.48 5.31
CA CYS A 106 3.10 -5.03 4.20
C CYS A 106 3.34 -6.53 4.34
N THR A 107 3.35 -7.08 5.55
CA THR A 107 3.60 -8.52 5.77
C THR A 107 2.53 -9.42 5.15
N VAL A 108 1.30 -8.91 5.04
CA VAL A 108 0.17 -9.60 4.40
C VAL A 108 -0.09 -9.06 2.99
N ARG A 109 0.08 -7.75 2.79
CA ARG A 109 -0.13 -7.11 1.49
C ARG A 109 0.81 -7.64 0.41
N VAL A 110 2.10 -7.78 0.72
CA VAL A 110 3.13 -8.15 -0.27
C VAL A 110 2.88 -9.55 -0.86
N PRO A 111 2.62 -10.61 -0.06
CA PRO A 111 2.22 -11.90 -0.60
C PRO A 111 0.98 -11.86 -1.49
N VAL A 112 -0.04 -11.08 -1.10
CA VAL A 112 -1.29 -10.93 -1.86
C VAL A 112 -1.03 -10.23 -3.19
N GLU A 113 -0.23 -9.16 -3.18
CA GLU A 113 0.17 -8.42 -4.38
C GLU A 113 0.97 -9.30 -5.34
N VAL A 114 1.91 -10.12 -4.83
CA VAL A 114 2.67 -11.06 -5.68
C VAL A 114 1.73 -12.04 -6.38
N VAL A 115 0.72 -12.58 -5.69
CA VAL A 115 -0.28 -13.47 -6.31
C VAL A 115 -1.13 -12.72 -7.33
N LYS A 116 -1.62 -11.52 -7.00
CA LYS A 116 -2.42 -10.66 -7.90
C LYS A 116 -1.63 -10.36 -9.17
N GLN A 117 -0.42 -9.83 -9.05
CA GLN A 117 0.42 -9.41 -10.17
C GLN A 117 0.83 -10.58 -11.06
N ARG A 118 1.21 -11.74 -10.49
CA ARG A 118 1.55 -12.92 -11.29
C ARG A 118 0.33 -13.49 -12.02
N THR A 119 -0.83 -13.45 -11.40
CA THR A 119 -2.09 -13.87 -12.03
C THR A 119 -2.44 -12.94 -13.21
N GLN A 120 -2.27 -11.63 -13.03
CA GLN A 120 -2.48 -10.63 -14.08
C GLN A 120 -1.46 -10.72 -15.23
N ALA A 121 -0.19 -11.01 -14.92
CA ALA A 121 0.88 -11.09 -15.91
C ALA A 121 0.82 -12.37 -16.77
N ASN A 122 0.47 -13.51 -16.15
CA ASN A 122 0.47 -14.82 -16.81
C ASN A 122 -0.89 -15.23 -17.42
N HIS A 123 -1.92 -14.37 -17.37
CA HIS A 123 -3.28 -14.67 -17.88
C HIS A 123 -3.98 -15.86 -17.23
N GLU A 124 -3.48 -16.30 -16.08
CA GLU A 124 -4.13 -17.32 -15.28
C GLU A 124 -5.44 -16.77 -14.72
N THR A 125 -6.52 -17.54 -14.77
CA THR A 125 -7.84 -17.12 -14.26
C THR A 125 -8.01 -17.42 -12.77
N ASN A 126 -7.13 -18.24 -12.20
CA ASN A 126 -7.29 -18.77 -10.85
C ASN A 126 -6.10 -18.37 -9.95
N SER A 127 -6.33 -17.38 -9.08
CA SER A 127 -5.35 -16.92 -8.07
C SER A 127 -4.81 -18.06 -7.20
N TRP A 128 -5.62 -19.09 -6.93
CA TRP A 128 -5.20 -20.25 -6.14
C TRP A 128 -4.16 -21.11 -6.85
N ARG A 129 -4.28 -21.24 -8.17
CA ARG A 129 -3.29 -21.95 -8.99
C ARG A 129 -1.97 -21.21 -9.01
N THR A 130 -2.02 -19.88 -9.18
CA THR A 130 -0.84 -19.02 -9.09
C THR A 130 -0.18 -19.14 -7.72
N PHE A 131 -0.96 -19.09 -6.62
CA PHE A 131 -0.44 -19.26 -5.26
C PHE A 131 0.29 -20.60 -5.09
N LYS A 132 -0.34 -21.72 -5.49
CA LYS A 132 0.30 -23.04 -5.43
C LYS A 132 1.56 -23.11 -6.28
N ASN A 133 1.55 -22.53 -7.47
CA ASN A 133 2.72 -22.50 -8.35
C ASN A 133 3.89 -21.74 -7.69
N VAL A 134 3.64 -20.54 -7.14
CA VAL A 134 4.67 -19.75 -6.44
C VAL A 134 5.22 -20.52 -5.24
N MET A 135 4.34 -21.14 -4.44
CA MET A 135 4.74 -21.93 -3.29
C MET A 135 5.61 -23.13 -3.71
N SER A 136 5.27 -23.81 -4.80
CA SER A 136 6.00 -24.97 -5.29
C SER A 136 7.34 -24.62 -5.96
N THR A 137 7.45 -23.48 -6.63
CA THR A 137 8.66 -23.12 -7.40
C THR A 137 9.65 -22.28 -6.61
N GLU A 138 9.16 -21.35 -5.78
CA GLU A 138 9.98 -20.36 -5.08
C GLU A 138 9.85 -20.42 -3.55
N GLY A 139 8.91 -21.22 -3.05
CA GLY A 139 8.60 -21.32 -1.63
C GLY A 139 8.11 -20.00 -1.02
N ILE A 140 8.20 -19.91 0.30
CA ILE A 140 7.75 -18.73 1.07
C ILE A 140 8.51 -17.45 0.65
N ARG A 141 9.80 -17.58 0.30
CA ARG A 141 10.64 -16.45 -0.13
C ARG A 141 10.12 -15.77 -1.41
N GLY A 142 9.48 -16.53 -2.30
CA GLY A 142 8.88 -15.98 -3.53
C GLY A 142 7.77 -14.94 -3.26
N PHE A 143 7.03 -15.10 -2.16
CA PHE A 143 5.94 -14.19 -1.77
C PHE A 143 6.42 -12.88 -1.15
N TYR A 144 7.61 -12.86 -0.55
CA TYR A 144 8.18 -11.65 0.05
C TYR A 144 9.16 -10.93 -0.89
N ARG A 145 9.23 -11.36 -2.15
CA ARG A 145 10.06 -10.72 -3.18
C ARG A 145 9.49 -9.34 -3.50
N GLY A 146 10.14 -8.30 -2.99
CA GLY A 146 9.68 -6.91 -3.09
C GLY A 146 9.22 -6.29 -1.77
N TYR A 147 9.24 -7.04 -0.66
CA TYR A 147 8.84 -6.51 0.65
C TYR A 147 9.63 -5.26 1.05
N LEU A 148 10.96 -5.33 0.95
CA LEU A 148 11.83 -4.18 1.27
C LEU A 148 11.60 -3.00 0.36
N THR A 149 11.30 -3.22 -0.92
CA THR A 149 11.01 -2.13 -1.87
C THR A 149 9.66 -1.48 -1.60
N THR A 150 8.66 -2.26 -1.17
CA THR A 150 7.36 -1.72 -0.76
C THR A 150 7.55 -0.86 0.48
N VAL A 151 8.14 -1.39 1.55
CA VAL A 151 8.39 -0.63 2.80
C VAL A 151 9.23 0.63 2.53
N ALA A 152 10.24 0.52 1.67
CA ALA A 152 11.10 1.62 1.26
C ALA A 152 10.38 2.80 0.60
N ARG A 153 9.23 2.54 -0.04
CA ARG A 153 8.39 3.52 -0.73
C ARG A 153 7.33 4.10 0.21
N GLU A 154 6.70 3.23 0.99
CA GLU A 154 5.58 3.58 1.88
C GLU A 154 6.06 4.51 3.01
N ILE A 155 7.25 4.29 3.58
CA ILE A 155 7.78 5.14 4.65
C ILE A 155 7.90 6.62 4.21
N PRO A 156 8.66 7.00 3.16
CA PRO A 156 8.72 8.38 2.69
C PRO A 156 7.36 8.96 2.29
N PHE A 157 6.51 8.13 1.67
CA PHE A 157 5.17 8.53 1.26
C PHE A 157 4.33 8.96 2.48
N SER A 158 4.31 8.16 3.55
CA SER A 158 3.65 8.50 4.82
C SER A 158 4.17 9.81 5.41
N PHE A 159 5.48 10.02 5.46
CA PHE A 159 6.08 11.23 6.04
C PHE A 159 5.74 12.52 5.27
N ILE A 160 5.38 12.43 3.98
CA ILE A 160 4.98 13.59 3.17
C ILE A 160 3.45 13.75 3.16
N GLN A 161 2.71 12.65 3.03
CA GLN A 161 1.25 12.67 2.90
C GLN A 161 0.56 13.20 4.17
N PHE A 162 0.99 12.77 5.36
CA PHE A 162 0.32 13.13 6.62
C PHE A 162 0.41 14.63 6.94
N PRO A 163 1.60 15.28 6.91
CA PRO A 163 1.69 16.73 7.12
C PRO A 163 0.89 17.53 6.09
N LEU A 164 0.93 17.10 4.82
CA LEU A 164 0.22 17.77 3.74
C LEU A 164 -1.30 17.62 3.89
N TRP A 165 -1.78 16.46 4.32
CA TRP A 165 -3.19 16.24 4.60
C TRP A 165 -3.69 17.12 5.75
N GLU A 166 -2.93 17.21 6.85
CA GLU A 166 -3.26 18.10 7.97
C GLU A 166 -3.27 19.57 7.54
N PHE A 167 -2.29 20.00 6.74
CA PHE A 167 -2.24 21.35 6.18
C PHE A 167 -3.47 21.66 5.30
N LEU A 168 -3.84 20.74 4.40
CA LEU A 168 -5.00 20.91 3.53
C LEU A 168 -6.30 20.98 4.32
N LYS A 169 -6.46 20.17 5.38
CA LYS A 169 -7.63 20.29 6.26
C LYS A 169 -7.72 21.67 6.91
N HIS A 170 -6.61 22.18 7.45
CA HIS A 170 -6.58 23.49 8.10
C HIS A 170 -6.87 24.63 7.12
N MET A 171 -6.55 24.49 5.83
CA MET A 171 -6.89 25.47 4.80
C MET A 171 -8.35 25.37 4.31
N PHE A 172 -8.88 24.15 4.15
CA PHE A 172 -10.16 23.92 3.47
C PHE A 172 -11.36 23.70 4.40
N ALA A 173 -11.15 23.38 5.67
CA ALA A 173 -12.22 23.08 6.60
C ALA A 173 -12.02 23.82 7.94
N ASN A 174 -13.11 24.40 8.46
CA ASN A 174 -13.15 24.79 9.87
C ASN A 174 -13.04 23.52 10.72
N PRO A 175 -12.28 23.54 11.84
CA PRO A 175 -12.04 22.37 12.70
C PRO A 175 -13.29 21.61 13.14
N ASP A 176 -14.45 22.27 13.17
CA ASP A 176 -15.68 21.75 13.75
C ASP A 176 -16.64 21.05 12.76
N SER A 177 -16.36 21.06 11.44
CA SER A 177 -17.31 20.50 10.45
C SER A 177 -16.67 19.87 9.21
N LEU A 178 -15.75 18.93 9.39
CA LEU A 178 -15.18 18.15 8.28
C LEU A 178 -16.19 17.10 7.78
N LEU A 179 -16.77 17.31 6.59
CA LEU A 179 -17.56 16.27 5.93
C LEU A 179 -16.65 15.17 5.37
N SER A 180 -17.10 13.90 5.42
CA SER A 180 -16.32 12.73 5.00
C SER A 180 -15.80 12.81 3.55
N TRP A 181 -16.53 13.47 2.65
CA TRP A 181 -16.10 13.66 1.26
C TRP A 181 -15.00 14.72 1.12
N GLN A 182 -14.98 15.76 1.96
CA GLN A 182 -13.92 16.77 1.96
C GLN A 182 -12.60 16.17 2.46
N ALA A 183 -12.66 15.34 3.50
CA ALA A 183 -11.50 14.58 3.98
C ALA A 183 -10.95 13.63 2.89
N ALA A 184 -11.83 13.01 2.10
CA ALA A 184 -11.44 12.18 0.96
C ALA A 184 -10.76 12.99 -0.16
N VAL A 185 -11.29 14.16 -0.51
CA VAL A 185 -10.66 15.07 -1.50
C VAL A 185 -9.29 15.56 -1.02
N CYS A 186 -9.18 15.97 0.25
CA CYS A 186 -7.90 16.36 0.83
C CYS A 186 -6.89 15.20 0.81
N GLY A 187 -7.34 13.97 1.12
CA GLY A 187 -6.52 12.76 1.06
C GLY A 187 -6.06 12.41 -0.36
N ALA A 188 -6.92 12.62 -1.36
CA ALA A 188 -6.59 12.40 -2.77
C ALA A 188 -5.55 13.42 -3.27
N ILE A 189 -5.73 14.71 -2.94
CA ILE A 189 -4.77 15.77 -3.32
C ILE A 189 -3.43 15.57 -2.61
N SER A 190 -3.44 15.30 -1.30
CA SER A 190 -2.20 15.05 -0.56
C SER A 190 -1.49 13.80 -1.05
N GLY A 191 -2.22 12.71 -1.32
CA GLY A 191 -1.68 11.47 -1.87
C GLY A 191 -1.10 11.66 -3.27
N GLY A 192 -1.75 12.46 -4.13
CA GLY A 192 -1.26 12.78 -5.46
C GLY A 192 0.04 13.59 -5.44
N ILE A 193 0.12 14.63 -4.60
CA ILE A 193 1.33 15.45 -4.44
C ILE A 193 2.44 14.64 -3.78
N ALA A 194 2.15 13.89 -2.72
CA ALA A 194 3.11 13.00 -2.07
C ALA A 194 3.66 11.98 -3.07
N GLY A 195 2.79 11.33 -3.84
CA GLY A 195 3.21 10.39 -4.89
C GLY A 195 4.08 11.04 -5.95
N GLY A 196 3.74 12.25 -6.41
CA GLY A 196 4.55 13.01 -7.36
C GLY A 196 5.93 13.39 -6.82
N LEU A 197 6.01 13.82 -5.55
CA LEU A 197 7.26 14.20 -4.88
C LEU A 197 8.13 12.99 -4.50
N THR A 198 7.54 11.84 -4.18
CA THR A 198 8.30 10.61 -3.90
C THR A 198 8.76 9.92 -5.18
N THR A 199 8.14 10.15 -6.33
CA THR A 199 8.53 9.53 -7.61
C THR A 199 10.02 9.71 -7.95
N PRO A 200 10.64 10.90 -7.85
CA PRO A 200 12.08 11.06 -8.09
C PRO A 200 12.96 10.39 -7.01
N LEU A 201 12.52 10.34 -5.75
CA LEU A 201 13.19 9.61 -4.67
C LEU A 201 13.13 8.09 -4.88
N ASP A 202 12.01 7.58 -5.38
CA ASP A 202 11.81 6.18 -5.77
C ASP A 202 12.74 5.79 -6.93
N VAL A 203 12.90 6.68 -7.93
CA VAL A 203 13.83 6.49 -9.05
C VAL A 203 15.29 6.58 -8.60
N ALA A 204 15.64 7.51 -7.71
CA ALA A 204 17.00 7.63 -7.18
C ALA A 204 17.40 6.39 -6.35
N LYS A 205 16.50 5.92 -5.47
CA LYS A 205 16.73 4.75 -4.64
C LYS A 205 16.84 3.46 -5.45
N THR A 206 16.00 3.28 -6.47
CA THR A 206 16.09 2.12 -7.37
C THR A 206 17.38 2.15 -8.20
N ARG A 207 17.86 3.31 -8.65
CA ARG A 207 19.15 3.44 -9.34
C ARG A 207 20.34 3.11 -8.44
N ILE A 208 20.33 3.52 -7.18
CA ILE A 208 21.40 3.21 -6.21
C ILE A 208 21.39 1.71 -5.85
N ILE A 209 20.22 1.11 -5.62
CA ILE A 209 20.09 -0.32 -5.30
C ILE A 209 20.48 -1.21 -6.49
N LEU A 210 20.26 -0.77 -7.72
CA LEU A 210 20.68 -1.49 -8.94
C LEU A 210 22.16 -1.28 -9.29
N ALA A 211 22.85 -0.31 -8.68
CA ALA A 211 24.25 -0.01 -8.97
C ALA A 211 25.26 -0.93 -8.24
N GLU A 212 24.85 -1.74 -7.25
CA GLU A 212 25.76 -2.55 -6.43
C GLU A 212 25.68 -4.07 -6.66
N ARG A 213 25.80 -4.52 -7.92
CA ARG A 213 26.17 -5.91 -8.23
C ARG A 213 27.11 -6.08 -9.44
N THR A 214 28.02 -5.12 -9.65
CA THR A 214 29.11 -5.29 -10.62
C THR A 214 30.47 -4.91 -10.01
N SER A 215 30.76 -5.35 -8.79
CA SER A 215 32.03 -5.06 -8.10
C SER A 215 32.86 -6.30 -7.76
N HIS A 216 32.53 -7.47 -8.32
CA HIS A 216 33.30 -8.72 -8.11
C HIS A 216 33.88 -9.35 -9.40
N LEU A 217 34.00 -8.57 -10.48
CA LEU A 217 34.85 -8.94 -11.63
C LEU A 217 36.20 -8.19 -11.65
N ALA A 218 36.54 -7.43 -10.60
CA ALA A 218 37.79 -6.69 -10.47
C ALA A 218 38.76 -7.27 -9.41
N ALA A 219 38.61 -8.56 -9.07
CA ALA A 219 39.56 -9.28 -8.23
C ALA A 219 39.77 -10.68 -8.82
N GLY A 220 40.47 -10.75 -9.94
CA GLY A 220 40.68 -12.00 -10.67
C GLY A 220 41.42 -11.86 -12.00
N SER A 221 42.40 -10.97 -12.08
CA SER A 221 43.48 -11.04 -13.08
C SER A 221 44.59 -10.05 -12.69
N MET A 222 45.54 -10.54 -11.90
CA MET A 222 46.99 -10.31 -11.97
C MET A 222 47.63 -10.85 -10.70
#